data_AF-A0A7V5QGQ2-F1
#
_entry.id   AF-A0A7V5QGQ2-F1
#
_cell.length_a   1.000
_cell.length_b   1.000
_cell.length_c   1.000
_cell.angle_alpha   90.00
_cell.angle_beta   90.00
_cell.angle_gamma   90.00
#
_symmetry.space_group_name_H-M   'P 1'
#
loop_
_entity.id
_entity.type
_entity.pdbx_description
1 polymer ?
#
loop_
_entity_poly.entity_id
_entity_poly.type
_entity_poly.pdbx_seq_one_letter_code
_entity_poly.pdbx_strand_id
1 'polypeptide(L)'
;MVFKPEVPKNNIESYDIEKLKSLEREISSRLVEAGIPVDDECRVFMDSFREIYPQEEINRDKGEVARLENLWYKDKNPDEIKEERLKRDGEQFEVLKTVIFNKFLGEDFIVVRSSPYDDYKNQVDNLFLDKKTGNLVCAFDEVTSLSGKEFEDKKEKVARRNRSKTPTNLKYGLMIKDGAVFGGASQHFPIFYLAIRPEVLKEGIKRAGASLEEKTDYEKKLFTFLVDQIDLQIKDLELSPIYDKELLSSLRFFKGVLGEIKKDWGS
;
A
#
# COMPACT_ATOMS: atom_id res chain seq x y z
N MET A 1 25.93 38.08 7.02
CA MET A 1 25.64 36.81 7.74
C MET A 1 24.26 36.36 7.34
N VAL A 2 24.16 35.27 6.58
CA VAL A 2 22.86 34.68 6.21
C VAL A 2 22.46 33.77 7.35
N PHE A 3 21.42 34.15 8.09
CA PHE A 3 20.75 33.28 9.05
C PHE A 3 20.19 32.10 8.27
N LYS A 4 20.82 30.93 8.38
CA LYS A 4 20.17 29.67 8.03
C LYS A 4 19.32 29.29 9.23
N PRO A 5 17.97 29.28 9.14
CA PRO A 5 17.17 28.71 10.21
C PRO A 5 17.58 27.23 10.35
N GLU A 6 18.02 26.85 11.55
CA GLU A 6 18.21 25.45 11.90
C GLU A 6 16.86 24.76 11.78
N VAL A 7 16.72 23.90 10.78
CA VAL A 7 15.58 22.97 10.69
C VAL A 7 15.68 22.05 11.91
N PRO A 8 14.69 22.01 12.81
CA PRO A 8 14.71 21.11 13.95
C PRO A 8 14.90 19.68 13.44
N LYS A 9 15.88 18.96 13.97
CA LYS A 9 16.01 17.52 13.76
C LYS A 9 14.84 16.84 14.47
N ASN A 10 13.69 16.75 13.80
CA ASN A 10 12.59 15.89 14.21
C ASN A 10 13.03 14.44 14.00
N ASN A 11 13.66 13.88 15.03
CA ASN A 11 13.91 12.45 15.11
C ASN A 11 12.60 11.78 15.55
N ILE A 12 12.11 10.82 14.78
CA ILE A 12 11.06 9.91 15.25
C ILE A 12 11.67 9.08 16.37
N GLU A 13 10.97 8.99 17.50
CA GLU A 13 11.42 8.12 18.59
C GLU A 13 11.09 6.66 18.24
N SER A 14 11.97 5.73 18.61
CA SER A 14 11.76 4.28 18.38
C SER A 14 10.37 3.81 18.85
N TYR A 15 9.88 4.41 19.93
CA TYR A 15 8.56 4.16 20.50
C TYR A 15 7.40 4.46 19.53
N ASP A 16 7.47 5.56 18.76
CA ASP A 16 6.36 5.95 17.88
C ASP A 16 6.18 4.97 16.71
N ILE A 17 7.29 4.42 16.20
CA ILE A 17 7.27 3.37 15.17
C ILE A 17 6.78 2.05 15.74
N GLU A 18 7.25 1.64 16.92
CA GLU A 18 6.79 0.41 17.55
C GLU A 18 5.29 0.46 17.88
N LYS A 19 4.76 1.62 18.24
CA LYS A 19 3.30 1.84 18.36
C LYS A 19 2.58 1.52 17.04
N LEU A 20 3.03 2.06 15.91
CA LEU A 20 2.43 1.74 14.61
C LEU A 20 2.55 0.26 14.26
N LYS A 21 3.70 -0.37 14.55
CA LYS A 21 3.88 -1.81 14.33
C LYS A 21 2.97 -2.67 15.21
N SER A 22 2.68 -2.25 16.44
CA SER A 22 1.70 -2.96 17.27
C SER A 22 0.30 -2.90 16.66
N LEU A 23 -0.10 -1.75 16.08
CA LEU A 23 -1.37 -1.61 15.38
C LEU A 23 -1.38 -2.46 14.10
N GLU A 24 -0.28 -2.51 13.36
CA GLU A 24 -0.13 -3.36 12.17
C GLU A 24 -0.27 -4.85 12.51
N ARG A 25 0.34 -5.32 13.61
CA ARG A 25 0.17 -6.70 14.08
C ARG A 25 -1.27 -6.99 14.51
N GLU A 26 -1.94 -6.02 15.12
CA GLU A 26 -3.35 -6.15 15.48
C GLU A 26 -4.23 -6.27 14.23
N ILE A 27 -3.97 -5.45 13.20
CA ILE A 27 -4.63 -5.54 11.89
C ILE A 27 -4.38 -6.92 11.28
N SER A 28 -3.12 -7.39 11.24
CA SER A 28 -2.75 -8.72 10.74
C SER A 28 -3.52 -9.82 11.46
N SER A 29 -3.62 -9.75 12.80
CA SER A 29 -4.37 -10.73 13.59
C SER A 29 -5.85 -10.76 13.20
N ARG A 30 -6.51 -9.59 13.08
CA ARG A 30 -7.92 -9.48 12.62
C ARG A 30 -8.10 -10.01 11.19
N LEU A 31 -7.13 -9.77 10.31
CA LEU A 31 -7.14 -10.26 8.93
C LEU A 31 -7.02 -11.80 8.87
N VAL A 32 -6.11 -12.37 9.66
CA VAL A 32 -5.94 -13.84 9.76
C VAL A 32 -7.20 -14.50 10.34
N GLU A 33 -7.81 -13.91 11.37
CA GLU A 33 -9.10 -14.36 11.90
C GLU A 33 -10.23 -14.33 10.86
N ALA A 34 -10.19 -13.36 9.94
CA ALA A 34 -11.10 -13.26 8.80
C ALA A 34 -10.71 -14.17 7.62
N GLY A 35 -9.69 -15.03 7.76
CA GLY A 35 -9.24 -15.98 6.74
C GLY A 35 -8.34 -15.37 5.66
N ILE A 36 -7.81 -14.16 5.87
CA ILE A 36 -6.87 -13.52 4.94
C ILE A 36 -5.44 -14.00 5.24
N PRO A 37 -4.72 -14.60 4.27
CA PRO A 37 -3.41 -15.15 4.52
C PRO A 37 -2.31 -14.07 4.45
N VAL A 38 -2.08 -13.38 5.57
CA VAL A 38 -1.01 -12.39 5.71
C VAL A 38 -0.01 -12.75 6.81
N ASP A 39 1.18 -12.16 6.75
CA ASP A 39 2.16 -12.16 7.84
C ASP A 39 1.92 -11.00 8.85
N ASP A 40 2.82 -10.85 9.82
CA ASP A 40 2.72 -9.86 10.90
C ASP A 40 2.88 -8.40 10.43
N GLU A 41 3.34 -8.19 9.19
CA GLU A 41 3.45 -6.89 8.52
C GLU A 41 2.31 -6.70 7.49
N CYS A 42 1.20 -7.44 7.65
CA CYS A 42 0.04 -7.43 6.76
C CYS A 42 0.36 -7.77 5.30
N ARG A 43 1.42 -8.52 5.05
CA ARG A 43 1.87 -8.89 3.70
C ARG A 43 1.32 -10.23 3.27
N VAL A 44 0.83 -10.33 2.03
CA VAL A 44 0.25 -11.58 1.51
C VAL A 44 1.27 -12.72 1.55
N PHE A 45 0.91 -13.81 2.21
CA PHE A 45 1.76 -14.96 2.44
C PHE A 45 1.75 -15.93 1.24
N MET A 46 2.84 -15.99 0.49
CA MET A 46 2.93 -16.76 -0.76
C MET A 46 2.61 -18.26 -0.62
N ASP A 47 2.99 -18.91 0.50
CA ASP A 47 2.73 -20.35 0.68
C ASP A 47 1.25 -20.70 0.84
N SER A 48 0.41 -19.71 1.14
CA SER A 48 -1.04 -19.92 1.18
C SER A 48 -1.63 -20.25 -0.20
N PHE A 49 -0.87 -20.06 -1.28
CA PHE A 49 -1.30 -20.28 -2.67
C PHE A 49 -0.94 -21.68 -3.22
N ARG A 50 -0.51 -22.62 -2.37
CA ARG A 50 -0.12 -23.99 -2.76
C ARG A 50 -1.23 -24.80 -3.48
N GLU A 51 -2.48 -24.41 -3.31
CA GLU A 51 -3.63 -25.02 -3.99
C GLU A 51 -3.87 -24.44 -5.39
N ILE A 52 -3.22 -23.31 -5.71
CA ILE A 52 -3.37 -22.57 -6.96
C ILE A 52 -2.12 -22.73 -7.83
N TYR A 53 -0.94 -22.67 -7.22
CA TYR A 53 0.35 -22.81 -7.89
C TYR A 53 1.12 -24.02 -7.37
N PRO A 54 1.84 -24.76 -8.24
CA PRO A 54 2.75 -25.81 -7.81
C PRO A 54 3.80 -25.29 -6.82
N GLN A 55 4.18 -26.11 -5.84
CA GLN A 55 5.15 -25.71 -4.82
C GLN A 55 6.50 -25.32 -5.44
N GLU A 56 6.89 -25.95 -6.54
CA GLU A 56 8.12 -25.62 -7.29
C GLU A 56 8.09 -24.21 -7.87
N GLU A 57 6.91 -23.71 -8.23
CA GLU A 57 6.72 -22.36 -8.73
C GLU A 57 6.83 -21.34 -7.59
N ILE A 58 6.17 -21.60 -6.46
CA ILE A 58 6.26 -20.77 -5.25
C ILE A 58 7.72 -20.69 -4.76
N ASN A 59 8.43 -21.82 -4.75
CA ASN A 59 9.84 -21.88 -4.36
C ASN A 59 10.75 -21.08 -5.32
N ARG A 60 10.45 -21.09 -6.63
CA ARG A 60 11.18 -20.30 -7.61
C ARG A 60 10.98 -18.80 -7.39
N ASP A 61 9.74 -18.39 -7.14
CA ASP A 61 9.43 -16.99 -6.88
C ASP A 61 10.09 -16.51 -5.58
N LYS A 62 10.06 -17.32 -4.52
CA LYS A 62 10.82 -17.06 -3.28
C LYS A 62 12.33 -16.98 -3.52
N GLY A 63 12.86 -17.84 -4.39
CA GLY A 63 14.26 -17.78 -4.82
C GLY A 63 14.60 -16.46 -5.52
N GLU A 64 13.70 -15.93 -6.35
CA GLU A 64 13.86 -14.62 -6.99
C GLU A 64 13.80 -13.47 -5.97
N VAL A 65 12.87 -13.53 -5.02
CA VAL A 65 12.80 -12.58 -3.90
C VAL A 65 14.12 -12.55 -3.13
N ALA A 66 14.60 -13.72 -2.68
CA ALA A 66 15.86 -13.84 -1.96
C ALA A 66 17.06 -13.35 -2.79
N ARG A 67 17.07 -13.61 -4.10
CA ARG A 67 18.10 -13.10 -5.01
C ARG A 67 18.10 -11.58 -5.07
N LEU A 68 16.93 -10.93 -5.15
CA LEU A 68 16.80 -9.47 -5.18
C LEU A 68 17.20 -8.85 -3.84
N GLU A 69 16.77 -9.43 -2.72
CA GLU A 69 17.17 -8.97 -1.39
C GLU A 69 18.68 -9.06 -1.19
N ASN A 70 19.31 -10.17 -1.60
CA ASN A 70 20.77 -10.32 -1.56
C ASN A 70 21.49 -9.26 -2.43
N LEU A 71 20.92 -8.84 -3.56
CA LEU A 71 21.51 -7.76 -4.37
C LEU A 71 21.41 -6.39 -3.69
N TRP A 72 20.30 -6.12 -3.00
CA TRP A 72 20.05 -4.83 -2.36
C TRP A 72 20.74 -4.67 -1.01
N TYR A 73 20.78 -5.75 -0.23
CA TYR A 73 21.27 -5.72 1.15
C TYR A 73 22.63 -6.42 1.35
N LYS A 74 23.12 -7.17 0.35
CA LYS A 74 24.40 -7.92 0.40
C LYS A 74 24.46 -8.86 1.61
N ASP A 75 25.66 -9.11 2.15
CA ASP A 75 25.93 -10.01 3.29
C ASP A 75 25.38 -9.50 4.64
N LYS A 76 24.41 -8.58 4.63
CA LYS A 76 23.73 -8.15 5.86
C LYS A 76 22.85 -9.27 6.38
N ASN A 77 22.83 -9.44 7.69
CA ASN A 77 21.93 -10.39 8.30
C ASN A 77 20.48 -9.83 8.34
N PRO A 78 19.46 -10.68 8.54
CA PRO A 78 18.07 -10.25 8.55
C PRO A 78 17.74 -9.14 9.56
N ASP A 79 18.37 -9.13 10.73
CA ASP A 79 18.13 -8.11 11.78
C ASP A 79 18.69 -6.75 11.36
N GLU A 80 19.88 -6.71 10.74
CA GLU A 80 20.47 -5.49 10.17
C GLU A 80 19.61 -4.92 9.05
N ILE A 81 19.06 -5.78 8.20
CA ILE A 81 18.15 -5.39 7.11
C ILE A 81 16.89 -4.77 7.71
N LYS A 82 16.30 -5.41 8.73
CA LYS A 82 15.10 -4.93 9.42
C LYS A 82 15.33 -3.56 10.06
N GLU A 83 16.44 -3.38 10.78
CA GLU A 83 16.79 -2.09 11.37
C GLU A 83 17.03 -1.00 10.32
N GLU A 84 17.64 -1.33 9.19
CA GLU A 84 17.86 -0.36 8.12
C GLU A 84 16.55 0.03 7.43
N ARG A 85 15.68 -0.94 7.13
CA ARG A 85 14.35 -0.68 6.55
C ARG A 85 13.55 0.26 7.44
N LEU A 86 13.56 0.03 8.76
CA LEU A 86 12.87 0.88 9.73
C LEU A 86 13.31 2.34 9.75
N LYS A 87 14.52 2.65 9.27
CA LYS A 87 15.05 4.01 9.18
C LYS A 87 14.70 4.71 7.87
N ARG A 88 14.19 3.98 6.87
CA ARG A 88 13.84 4.53 5.56
C ARG A 88 12.43 5.10 5.60
N ASP A 89 12.29 6.35 5.18
CA ASP A 89 10.99 7.03 5.12
C ASP A 89 9.95 6.24 4.30
N GLY A 90 10.37 5.55 3.23
CA GLY A 90 9.47 4.73 2.42
C GLY A 90 8.80 3.59 3.21
N GLU A 91 9.58 2.82 3.98
CA GLU A 91 9.05 1.75 4.82
C GLU A 91 8.13 2.30 5.91
N GLN A 92 8.54 3.42 6.53
CA GLN A 92 7.71 4.07 7.55
C GLN A 92 6.38 4.56 6.96
N PHE A 93 6.39 5.02 5.71
CA PHE A 93 5.18 5.44 5.02
C PHE A 93 4.28 4.26 4.70
N GLU A 94 4.84 3.11 4.29
CA GLU A 94 4.06 1.88 4.07
C GLU A 94 3.33 1.43 5.34
N VAL A 95 4.01 1.42 6.49
CA VAL A 95 3.40 1.06 7.78
C VAL A 95 2.31 2.07 8.16
N LEU A 96 2.62 3.37 8.12
CA LEU A 96 1.65 4.42 8.45
C LEU A 96 0.42 4.33 7.53
N LYS A 97 0.63 4.19 6.21
CA LYS A 97 -0.43 4.04 5.21
C LYS A 97 -1.30 2.84 5.55
N THR A 98 -0.70 1.67 5.77
CA THR A 98 -1.42 0.43 6.07
C THR A 98 -2.31 0.59 7.29
N VAL A 99 -1.78 1.19 8.37
CA VAL A 99 -2.56 1.49 9.59
C VAL A 99 -3.69 2.47 9.30
N ILE A 100 -3.40 3.61 8.68
CA ILE A 100 -4.41 4.65 8.41
C ILE A 100 -5.53 4.11 7.52
N PHE A 101 -5.20 3.45 6.41
CA PHE A 101 -6.24 2.93 5.53
C PHE A 101 -7.06 1.82 6.20
N ASN A 102 -6.48 0.93 7.01
CA ASN A 102 -7.26 -0.06 7.77
C ASN A 102 -8.16 0.59 8.83
N LYS A 103 -7.71 1.63 9.53
CA LYS A 103 -8.56 2.37 10.49
C LYS A 103 -9.81 2.94 9.82
N PHE A 104 -9.65 3.49 8.62
CA PHE A 104 -10.71 4.24 7.94
C PHE A 104 -11.56 3.40 7.01
N LEU A 105 -10.98 2.38 6.37
CA LEU A 105 -11.61 1.57 5.33
C LEU A 105 -11.68 0.08 5.68
N GLY A 106 -11.08 -0.37 6.78
CA GLY A 106 -10.93 -1.79 7.10
C GLY A 106 -12.25 -2.52 7.38
N GLU A 107 -13.36 -1.81 7.56
CA GLU A 107 -14.70 -2.42 7.65
C GLU A 107 -15.16 -2.90 6.27
N ASP A 108 -15.09 -2.04 5.25
CA ASP A 108 -15.56 -2.29 3.88
C ASP A 108 -14.49 -2.92 2.97
N PHE A 109 -13.21 -2.77 3.32
CA PHE A 109 -12.08 -3.16 2.48
C PHE A 109 -11.11 -4.08 3.21
N ILE A 110 -10.46 -4.96 2.45
CA ILE A 110 -9.21 -5.59 2.87
C ILE A 110 -8.06 -4.76 2.31
N VAL A 111 -7.24 -4.24 3.21
CA VAL A 111 -6.08 -3.41 2.90
C VAL A 111 -4.82 -4.11 3.39
N VAL A 112 -4.04 -4.64 2.45
CA VAL A 112 -2.86 -5.46 2.75
C VAL A 112 -1.68 -5.06 1.87
N ARG A 113 -0.46 -5.40 2.29
CA ARG A 113 0.73 -5.33 1.44
C ARG A 113 0.75 -6.54 0.51
N SER A 114 1.18 -6.37 -0.72
CA SER A 114 1.26 -7.49 -1.68
C SER A 114 2.38 -8.46 -1.29
N SER A 115 2.41 -9.65 -1.90
CA SER A 115 3.51 -10.59 -1.67
C SER A 115 4.88 -9.96 -2.01
N PRO A 116 5.99 -10.38 -1.38
CA PRO A 116 7.32 -9.89 -1.74
C PRO A 116 7.64 -10.06 -3.23
N TYR A 117 7.12 -11.11 -3.87
CA TYR A 117 7.28 -11.32 -5.30
C TYR A 117 6.53 -10.25 -6.11
N ASP A 118 5.28 -9.96 -5.76
CA ASP A 118 4.47 -8.96 -6.48
C ASP A 118 4.97 -7.53 -6.23
N ASP A 119 5.45 -7.24 -5.03
CA ASP A 119 6.16 -6.00 -4.71
C ASP A 119 7.42 -5.88 -5.58
N TYR A 120 8.36 -6.81 -5.49
CA TYR A 120 9.67 -6.63 -6.11
C TYR A 120 9.64 -6.80 -7.63
N LYS A 121 8.86 -7.77 -8.12
CA LYS A 121 8.82 -8.11 -9.54
C LYS A 121 7.71 -7.38 -10.29
N ASN A 122 6.51 -7.36 -9.70
CA ASN A 122 5.34 -6.75 -10.32
C ASN A 122 5.12 -5.30 -9.87
N GLN A 123 5.90 -4.79 -8.91
CA GLN A 123 5.88 -3.40 -8.44
C GLN A 123 4.50 -2.98 -7.96
N VAL A 124 3.85 -3.84 -7.18
CA VAL A 124 2.55 -3.59 -6.57
C VAL A 124 2.76 -3.60 -5.07
N ASP A 125 2.71 -2.49 -4.36
CA ASP A 125 3.10 -2.48 -2.93
C ASP A 125 1.94 -2.89 -2.02
N ASN A 126 0.73 -2.42 -2.33
CA ASN A 126 -0.49 -2.73 -1.57
C ASN A 126 -1.67 -3.12 -2.45
N LEU A 127 -2.60 -3.85 -1.83
CA LEU A 127 -3.84 -4.33 -2.42
C LEU A 127 -5.03 -3.77 -1.65
N PHE A 128 -6.02 -3.29 -2.40
CA PHE A 128 -7.30 -2.83 -1.88
C PHE A 128 -8.41 -3.69 -2.48
N LEU A 129 -8.99 -4.58 -1.68
CA LEU A 129 -10.08 -5.46 -2.08
C LEU A 129 -11.38 -4.97 -1.45
N ASP A 130 -12.42 -4.76 -2.25
CA ASP A 130 -13.75 -4.48 -1.72
C ASP A 130 -14.37 -5.78 -1.17
N LYS A 131 -14.73 -5.80 0.12
CA LYS A 131 -15.32 -6.98 0.75
C LYS A 131 -16.71 -7.33 0.22
N LYS A 132 -17.45 -6.33 -0.28
CA LYS A 132 -18.82 -6.52 -0.78
C LYS A 132 -18.84 -7.21 -2.13
N THR A 133 -18.00 -6.77 -3.06
CA THR A 133 -17.95 -7.32 -4.43
C THR A 133 -16.88 -8.38 -4.61
N GLY A 134 -15.87 -8.43 -3.73
CA GLY A 134 -14.71 -9.31 -3.85
C GLY A 134 -13.72 -8.91 -4.93
N ASN A 135 -13.88 -7.72 -5.52
CA ASN A 135 -13.04 -7.23 -6.60
C ASN A 135 -11.82 -6.48 -6.06
N LEU A 136 -10.68 -6.68 -6.73
CA LEU A 136 -9.49 -5.86 -6.52
C LEU A 136 -9.73 -4.47 -7.12
N VAL A 137 -9.67 -3.47 -6.27
CA VAL A 137 -10.09 -2.11 -6.59
C VAL A 137 -8.92 -1.30 -7.12
N CYS A 138 -7.78 -1.36 -6.42
CA CYS A 138 -6.56 -0.70 -6.85
C CYS A 138 -5.33 -1.22 -6.11
N ALA A 139 -4.18 -0.73 -6.56
CA ALA A 139 -2.92 -0.79 -5.83
C ALA A 139 -2.32 0.58 -5.62
N PHE A 140 -1.46 0.70 -4.61
CA PHE A 140 -0.72 1.92 -4.32
C PHE A 140 0.77 1.70 -4.42
N ASP A 141 1.48 2.76 -4.81
CA ASP A 141 2.93 2.88 -4.77
C ASP A 141 3.31 4.17 -4.02
N GLU A 142 4.31 4.12 -3.15
CA GLU A 142 4.71 5.23 -2.30
C GLU A 142 5.84 6.07 -2.87
N VAL A 143 5.82 7.36 -2.51
CA VAL A 143 6.96 8.27 -2.64
C VAL A 143 7.00 9.28 -1.50
N THR A 144 8.18 9.46 -0.90
CA THR A 144 8.39 10.37 0.24
C THR A 144 8.92 11.74 -0.21
N SER A 145 8.40 12.22 -1.35
CA SER A 145 8.62 13.56 -1.86
C SER A 145 7.41 14.02 -2.68
N LEU A 146 7.09 15.32 -2.61
CA LEU A 146 6.04 15.95 -3.44
C LEU A 146 6.60 16.62 -4.70
N SER A 147 7.91 16.56 -4.94
CA SER A 147 8.56 17.21 -6.07
C SER A 147 9.94 16.61 -6.37
N GLY A 148 10.52 16.99 -7.51
CA GLY A 148 11.85 16.53 -7.91
C GLY A 148 11.82 15.20 -8.65
N LYS A 149 13.02 14.71 -8.98
CA LYS A 149 13.18 13.61 -9.95
C LYS A 149 12.46 12.33 -9.53
N GLU A 150 12.58 11.91 -8.27
CA GLU A 150 11.95 10.67 -7.78
C GLU A 150 10.42 10.73 -7.85
N PHE A 151 9.83 11.89 -7.53
CA PHE A 151 8.39 12.11 -7.64
C PHE A 151 7.92 12.07 -9.10
N GLU A 152 8.61 12.78 -10.00
CA GLU A 152 8.26 12.79 -11.42
C GLU A 152 8.46 11.42 -12.07
N ASP A 153 9.56 10.72 -11.76
CA ASP A 153 9.83 9.36 -12.23
C ASP A 153 8.71 8.40 -11.78
N LYS A 154 8.28 8.49 -10.51
CA LYS A 154 7.19 7.66 -9.95
C LYS A 154 5.87 7.97 -10.66
N LYS A 155 5.53 9.24 -10.79
CA LYS A 155 4.31 9.72 -11.47
C LYS A 155 4.27 9.23 -12.92
N GLU A 156 5.35 9.41 -13.67
CA GLU A 156 5.45 8.95 -15.06
C GLU A 156 5.34 7.42 -15.16
N LYS A 157 6.01 6.69 -14.26
CA LYS A 157 5.97 5.23 -14.20
C LYS A 157 4.54 4.71 -13.97
N VAL A 158 3.82 5.28 -12.99
CA VAL A 158 2.42 4.91 -12.71
C VAL A 158 1.51 5.27 -13.89
N ALA A 159 1.63 6.47 -14.43
CA ALA A 159 0.85 6.89 -15.60
C ALA A 159 1.09 5.97 -16.81
N ARG A 160 2.35 5.58 -17.07
CA ARG A 160 2.70 4.66 -18.15
C ARG A 160 2.09 3.27 -17.93
N ARG A 161 2.05 2.78 -16.70
CA ARG A 161 1.45 1.47 -16.38
C ARG A 161 -0.06 1.48 -16.59
N ASN A 162 -0.77 2.50 -16.09
CA ASN A 162 -2.21 2.63 -16.30
C ASN A 162 -2.58 2.84 -17.78
N ARG A 163 -1.69 3.41 -18.59
CA ARG A 163 -1.91 3.62 -20.05
C ARG A 163 -1.35 2.49 -20.92
N SER A 164 -0.66 1.53 -20.33
CA SER A 164 -0.03 0.43 -21.04
C SER A 164 -1.08 -0.54 -21.59
N LYS A 165 -0.82 -1.12 -22.76
CA LYS A 165 -1.63 -2.25 -23.29
C LYS A 165 -1.35 -3.56 -22.54
N THR A 166 -0.20 -3.66 -21.89
CA THR A 166 0.13 -4.77 -21.00
C THR A 166 -0.44 -4.45 -19.63
N PRO A 167 -1.38 -5.27 -19.11
CA PRO A 167 -1.97 -5.03 -17.80
C PRO A 167 -0.92 -5.15 -16.71
N THR A 168 -1.16 -4.44 -15.61
CA THR A 168 -0.54 -4.80 -14.34
C THR A 168 -1.03 -6.19 -13.96
N ASN A 169 -0.08 -7.07 -13.64
CA ASN A 169 -0.36 -8.42 -13.17
C ASN A 169 -0.05 -8.51 -11.69
N LEU A 170 -0.92 -9.19 -10.97
CA LEU A 170 -0.74 -9.59 -9.58
C LEU A 170 -0.83 -11.10 -9.54
N LYS A 171 0.24 -11.77 -9.13
CA LYS A 171 0.31 -13.24 -9.12
C LYS A 171 -0.31 -13.80 -7.84
N TYR A 172 0.06 -13.26 -6.69
CA TYR A 172 -0.44 -13.65 -5.37
C TYR A 172 -1.53 -12.67 -4.92
N GLY A 173 -2.60 -12.57 -5.72
CA GLY A 173 -3.74 -11.73 -5.42
C GLY A 173 -4.78 -12.40 -4.53
N LEU A 174 -5.66 -11.59 -3.95
CA LEU A 174 -6.79 -12.05 -3.15
C LEU A 174 -8.08 -11.78 -3.91
N MET A 175 -9.05 -12.67 -3.75
CA MET A 175 -10.41 -12.53 -4.27
C MET A 175 -11.40 -13.02 -3.22
N ILE A 176 -12.62 -12.47 -3.21
CA ILE A 176 -13.70 -13.03 -2.38
C ILE A 176 -14.72 -13.69 -3.28
N LYS A 177 -15.08 -14.92 -2.95
CA LYS A 177 -16.13 -15.69 -3.61
C LYS A 177 -17.00 -16.35 -2.56
N ASP A 178 -18.32 -16.17 -2.64
CA ASP A 178 -19.27 -16.77 -1.71
C ASP A 178 -18.97 -16.46 -0.21
N GLY A 179 -18.41 -15.27 0.05
CA GLY A 179 -18.02 -14.83 1.40
C GLY A 179 -16.71 -15.41 1.92
N ALA A 180 -16.04 -16.28 1.16
CA ALA A 180 -14.72 -16.83 1.50
C ALA A 180 -13.63 -16.18 0.65
N VAL A 181 -12.44 -16.05 1.25
CA VAL A 181 -11.27 -15.45 0.59
C VAL A 181 -10.44 -16.54 -0.06
N PHE A 182 -10.11 -16.33 -1.33
CA PHE A 182 -9.29 -17.23 -2.13
C PHE A 182 -8.10 -16.49 -2.70
N GLY A 183 -6.98 -17.19 -2.84
CA GLY A 183 -5.90 -16.72 -3.67
C GLY A 183 -6.27 -16.77 -5.15
N GLY A 184 -5.69 -15.87 -5.95
CA GLY A 184 -5.71 -15.98 -7.39
C GLY A 184 -4.95 -14.85 -8.06
N ALA A 185 -4.63 -15.02 -9.33
CA ALA A 185 -4.06 -13.93 -10.11
C ALA A 185 -5.13 -12.86 -10.38
N SER A 186 -4.71 -11.60 -10.33
CA SER A 186 -5.54 -10.46 -10.70
C SER A 186 -4.82 -9.61 -11.75
N GLN A 187 -5.58 -9.01 -12.66
CA GLN A 187 -5.08 -8.17 -13.75
C GLN A 187 -6.02 -6.96 -13.91
N HIS A 188 -5.61 -5.98 -14.71
CA HIS A 188 -6.47 -4.86 -15.14
C HIS A 188 -7.01 -3.96 -14.01
N PHE A 189 -6.22 -3.76 -12.95
CA PHE A 189 -6.53 -2.82 -11.87
C PHE A 189 -5.68 -1.54 -11.95
N PRO A 190 -6.22 -0.38 -11.54
CA PRO A 190 -5.47 0.86 -11.52
C PRO A 190 -4.43 0.87 -10.41
N ILE A 191 -3.29 1.50 -10.70
CA ILE A 191 -2.28 1.83 -9.70
C ILE A 191 -2.30 3.33 -9.46
N PHE A 192 -2.21 3.75 -8.21
CA PHE A 192 -2.04 5.15 -7.85
C PHE A 192 -0.74 5.32 -7.09
N TYR A 193 -0.10 6.48 -7.21
CA TYR A 193 0.98 6.82 -6.30
C TYR A 193 0.45 7.67 -5.13
N LEU A 194 1.01 7.48 -3.95
CA LEU A 194 0.78 8.34 -2.79
C LEU A 194 2.07 9.05 -2.46
N ALA A 195 1.98 10.37 -2.31
CA ALA A 195 3.11 11.23 -2.09
C ALA A 195 2.96 12.00 -0.77
N ILE A 196 4.00 11.99 0.06
CA ILE A 196 4.02 12.73 1.31
C ILE A 196 5.39 13.36 1.54
N ARG A 197 5.44 14.54 2.19
CA ARG A 197 6.73 15.10 2.61
C ARG A 197 7.23 14.38 3.86
N PRO A 198 8.55 14.21 4.04
CA PRO A 198 9.11 13.57 5.23
C PRO A 198 8.62 14.17 6.55
N GLU A 199 8.42 15.50 6.62
CA GLU A 199 7.95 16.14 7.86
C GLU A 199 6.50 15.77 8.19
N VAL A 200 5.66 15.60 7.16
CA VAL A 200 4.25 15.19 7.34
C VAL A 200 4.17 13.71 7.70
N LEU A 201 5.03 12.87 7.12
CA LEU A 201 5.17 11.46 7.50
C LEU A 201 5.54 11.32 8.97
N LYS A 202 6.61 12.01 9.40
CA LYS A 202 7.08 12.01 10.79
C LYS A 202 6.00 12.47 11.77
N GLU A 203 5.29 13.53 11.43
CA GLU A 203 4.21 14.04 12.26
C GLU A 203 3.01 13.08 12.28
N GLY A 204 2.71 12.41 11.17
CA GLY A 204 1.69 11.36 11.08
C GLY A 204 1.99 10.17 11.99
N ILE A 205 3.25 9.71 12.01
CA ILE A 205 3.71 8.65 12.90
C ILE A 205 3.55 9.05 14.37
N LYS A 206 4.04 10.24 14.72
CA LYS A 206 3.96 10.76 16.09
C LYS A 206 2.51 10.91 16.57
N ARG A 207 1.62 11.43 15.72
CA ARG A 207 0.22 11.71 16.05
C ARG A 207 -0.75 10.57 15.77
N ALA A 208 -0.27 9.40 15.34
CA ALA A 208 -1.10 8.23 15.19
C ALA A 208 -1.76 7.87 16.54
N GLY A 209 -3.07 7.59 16.50
CA GLY A 209 -3.84 7.16 17.67
C GLY A 209 -3.31 5.85 18.24
N ALA A 210 -3.64 5.55 19.49
CA ALA A 210 -3.10 4.39 20.20
C ALA A 210 -3.88 3.09 19.94
N SER A 211 -5.05 3.15 19.30
CA SER A 211 -5.85 1.98 18.90
C SER A 211 -6.39 2.11 17.47
N LEU A 212 -6.97 1.04 16.93
CA LEU A 212 -7.56 1.02 15.58
C LEU A 212 -8.91 1.77 15.51
N GLU A 213 -9.60 1.89 16.63
CA GLU A 213 -10.89 2.59 16.76
C GLU A 213 -10.68 4.10 16.86
N GLU A 214 -9.56 4.54 17.46
CA GLU A 214 -9.20 5.94 17.57
C GLU A 214 -8.77 6.51 16.22
N LYS A 215 -9.50 7.53 15.76
CA LYS A 215 -9.23 8.31 14.55
C LYS A 215 -8.96 9.77 14.93
N THR A 216 -7.69 10.15 15.09
CA THR A 216 -7.32 11.52 15.49
C THR A 216 -7.64 12.53 14.39
N ASP A 217 -7.77 13.80 14.74
CA ASP A 217 -8.00 14.86 13.74
C ASP A 217 -6.85 14.99 12.74
N TYR A 218 -5.63 14.63 13.14
CA TYR A 218 -4.50 14.58 12.23
C TYR A 218 -4.62 13.41 11.26
N GLU A 219 -4.97 12.21 11.75
CA GLU A 219 -5.20 11.03 10.92
C GLU A 219 -6.31 11.26 9.90
N LYS A 220 -7.41 11.91 10.30
CA LYS A 220 -8.50 12.31 9.38
C LYS A 220 -7.99 13.21 8.26
N LYS A 221 -7.26 14.28 8.60
CA LYS A 221 -6.68 15.20 7.61
C LYS A 221 -5.68 14.50 6.68
N LEU A 222 -4.85 13.63 7.23
CA LEU A 222 -3.90 12.84 6.45
C LEU A 222 -4.64 11.89 5.50
N PHE A 223 -5.63 11.16 6.00
CA PHE A 223 -6.45 10.26 5.20
C PHE A 223 -7.16 11.01 4.06
N THR A 224 -7.83 12.13 4.35
CA THR A 224 -8.45 12.99 3.33
C THR A 224 -7.44 13.44 2.29
N PHE A 225 -6.24 13.88 2.71
CA PHE A 225 -5.18 14.28 1.80
C PHE A 225 -4.72 13.15 0.88
N LEU A 226 -4.57 11.92 1.39
CA LEU A 226 -4.20 10.75 0.59
C LEU A 226 -5.32 10.38 -0.40
N VAL A 227 -6.59 10.41 0.04
CA VAL A 227 -7.76 10.17 -0.81
C VAL A 227 -7.88 11.24 -1.92
N ASP A 228 -7.57 12.50 -1.63
CA ASP A 228 -7.60 13.57 -2.63
C ASP A 228 -6.53 13.39 -3.70
N GLN A 229 -5.35 12.85 -3.36
CA GLN A 229 -4.34 12.50 -4.37
C GLN A 229 -4.83 11.39 -5.31
N ILE A 230 -5.55 10.41 -4.79
CA ILE A 230 -6.14 9.34 -5.59
C ILE A 230 -7.22 9.92 -6.52
N ASP A 231 -8.12 10.75 -5.98
CA ASP A 231 -9.19 11.40 -6.76
C ASP A 231 -8.64 12.28 -7.90
N LEU A 232 -7.53 13.00 -7.66
CA LEU A 232 -6.84 13.77 -8.70
C LEU A 232 -6.27 12.87 -9.80
N GLN A 233 -5.67 11.73 -9.44
CA GLN A 233 -5.15 10.78 -10.43
C GLN A 233 -6.27 10.09 -11.22
N ILE A 234 -7.40 9.76 -10.59
CA ILE A 234 -8.57 9.25 -11.30
C ILE A 234 -9.05 10.26 -12.35
N LYS A 235 -9.13 11.55 -11.99
CA LYS A 235 -9.53 12.61 -12.94
C LYS A 235 -8.55 12.73 -14.11
N ASP A 236 -7.24 12.66 -13.86
CA ASP A 236 -6.23 12.68 -14.93
C ASP A 236 -6.34 11.46 -15.86
N LEU A 237 -6.60 10.28 -15.28
CA LEU A 237 -6.85 9.05 -16.02
C LEU A 237 -8.13 9.13 -16.86
N GLU A 238 -9.22 9.67 -16.34
CA GLU A 238 -10.48 9.86 -17.07
C GLU A 238 -10.34 10.83 -18.27
N LEU A 239 -9.43 11.81 -18.17
CA LEU A 239 -9.11 12.73 -19.28
C LEU A 239 -8.17 12.12 -20.31
N SER A 240 -7.49 11.03 -19.97
CA SER A 240 -6.57 10.34 -20.87
C SER A 240 -7.34 9.40 -21.80
N PRO A 241 -6.87 9.18 -23.05
CA PRO A 241 -7.42 8.13 -23.91
C PRO A 241 -7.01 6.76 -23.37
N ILE A 242 -7.78 6.24 -22.40
CA ILE A 242 -7.64 4.88 -21.88
C ILE A 242 -8.31 3.92 -22.84
N TYR A 243 -7.54 2.93 -23.33
CA TYR A 243 -8.03 1.94 -24.29
C TYR A 243 -8.59 0.68 -23.64
N ASP A 244 -8.31 0.48 -22.35
CA ASP A 244 -8.72 -0.69 -21.59
C ASP A 244 -10.08 -0.45 -20.88
N LYS A 245 -11.09 -1.21 -21.31
CA LYS A 245 -12.46 -1.11 -20.76
C LYS A 245 -12.56 -1.64 -19.33
N GLU A 246 -11.76 -2.65 -18.97
CA GLU A 246 -11.77 -3.24 -17.64
C GLU A 246 -11.17 -2.26 -16.64
N LEU A 247 -10.03 -1.65 -16.99
CA LEU A 247 -9.43 -0.59 -16.18
C LEU A 247 -10.39 0.59 -15.97
N LEU A 248 -11.10 1.02 -17.01
CA LEU A 248 -12.13 2.08 -16.89
C LEU A 248 -13.28 1.68 -15.97
N SER A 249 -13.69 0.41 -16.00
CA SER A 249 -14.72 -0.11 -15.09
C SER A 249 -14.23 -0.06 -13.64
N SER A 250 -13.00 -0.54 -13.39
CA SER A 250 -12.36 -0.51 -12.07
C SER A 250 -12.19 0.93 -11.55
N LEU A 251 -11.79 1.87 -12.40
CA LEU A 251 -11.67 3.30 -12.06
C LEU A 251 -13.01 3.90 -11.67
N ARG A 252 -14.07 3.64 -12.44
CA ARG A 252 -15.43 4.15 -12.13
C ARG A 252 -15.98 3.56 -10.85
N PHE A 253 -15.78 2.27 -10.64
CA PHE A 253 -16.15 1.59 -9.41
C PHE A 253 -15.45 2.26 -8.22
N PHE A 254 -14.12 2.40 -8.30
CA PHE A 254 -13.35 2.98 -7.20
C PHE A 254 -13.74 4.43 -6.91
N LYS A 255 -13.95 5.24 -7.95
CA LYS A 255 -14.46 6.62 -7.81
C LYS A 255 -15.81 6.66 -7.09
N GLY A 256 -16.68 5.69 -7.37
CA GLY A 256 -17.94 5.50 -6.64
C GLY A 256 -17.68 5.32 -5.15
N VAL A 257 -16.78 4.41 -4.78
CA VAL A 257 -16.49 4.15 -3.37
C VAL A 257 -15.82 5.35 -2.68
N LEU A 258 -14.84 6.00 -3.33
CA LEU A 258 -14.25 7.23 -2.78
C LEU A 258 -15.30 8.34 -2.58
N GLY A 259 -16.31 8.39 -3.45
CA GLY A 259 -17.43 9.30 -3.32
C GLY A 259 -18.35 8.98 -2.14
N GLU A 260 -18.55 7.70 -1.81
CA GLU A 260 -19.28 7.27 -0.61
C GLU A 260 -18.50 7.61 0.65
N ILE A 261 -17.22 7.23 0.70
CA ILE A 261 -16.29 7.61 1.77
C ILE A 261 -16.37 9.12 2.00
N LYS A 262 -16.14 9.96 0.97
CA LYS A 262 -16.17 11.42 1.14
C LYS A 262 -17.49 11.99 1.68
N LYS A 263 -18.64 11.32 1.50
CA LYS A 263 -19.92 11.75 2.08
C LYS A 263 -20.00 11.48 3.57
N ASP A 264 -19.48 10.34 4.02
CA ASP A 264 -19.49 9.95 5.43
C ASP A 264 -18.52 10.81 6.28
N TRP A 265 -17.49 11.37 5.65
CA TRP A 265 -16.50 12.23 6.29
C TRP A 265 -16.67 13.73 5.98
N GLY A 266 -17.70 14.09 5.20
CA GLY A 266 -17.89 15.42 4.62
C GLY A 266 -19.28 15.99 4.81
N SER A 267 -19.54 16.50 6.02
CA SER A 267 -20.27 17.74 6.29
C SER A 267 -19.42 18.59 7.23
#